data_AF-A0A2N7N0S6-F1
#
_entry.id   AF-A0A2N7N0S6-F1
#
_cell.length_a   1.000
_cell.length_b   1.000
_cell.length_c   1.000
_cell.angle_alpha   90.00
_cell.angle_beta   90.00
_cell.angle_gamma   90.00
#
_symmetry.space_group_name_H-M   'P 1'
#
loop_
_entity.id
_entity.type
_entity.pdbx_description
1 polymer ?
#
loop_
_entity_poly.entity_id
_entity_poly.type
_entity_poly.pdbx_seq_one_letter_code
_entity_poly.pdbx_strand_id
1 'polypeptide(L)'
;MKKALIALVILFLLGGAGAGYYFFFMQKDEPVAEAPLKPEKEVGPKEEPKPIMDLEVPAPEVTEYYVTERRINVYNKPDNQSLIVDALYKGEKVSVLEKADGWFRLSDYIVYEEGGEETAEWVDAKGLSDSQPVIKEQERLEILDSYLQKSDDLKVHLDIFRNKTQQLLDDETCAPSDFEELGGWVRSVTYKKRNVYFIYCGGLEQENKIYLDVDKGEIFYR
;
A
#
# COMPACT_ATOMS: atom_id res chain seq x y z
N MET A 1 -54.11 24.82 28.00
CA MET A 1 -53.96 24.45 26.57
C MET A 1 -52.90 25.27 25.81
N LYS A 2 -51.90 25.88 26.48
CA LYS A 2 -50.88 26.72 25.81
C LYS A 2 -49.49 26.07 25.69
N LYS A 3 -49.18 25.08 26.55
CA LYS A 3 -47.89 24.37 26.56
C LYS A 3 -47.80 23.20 25.57
N ALA A 4 -48.94 22.60 25.20
CA ALA A 4 -48.99 21.53 24.19
C ALA A 4 -48.84 22.04 22.75
N LEU A 5 -49.26 23.29 22.48
CA LEU A 5 -49.13 23.92 21.17
C LEU A 5 -47.68 24.31 20.84
N ILE A 6 -46.85 24.60 21.85
CA ILE A 6 -45.45 25.00 21.65
C ILE A 6 -44.57 23.79 21.32
N ALA A 7 -44.84 22.62 21.93
CA ALA A 7 -44.11 21.39 21.64
C ALA A 7 -44.36 20.88 20.21
N LEU A 8 -45.56 21.09 19.66
CA LEU A 8 -45.92 20.67 18.31
C LEU A 8 -45.25 21.55 17.24
N VAL A 9 -45.04 22.84 17.53
CA VAL A 9 -44.35 23.78 16.62
C VAL A 9 -42.84 23.50 16.53
N ILE A 10 -42.20 23.08 17.62
CA ILE A 10 -40.77 22.75 17.63
C ILE A 10 -40.47 21.46 16.86
N LEU A 11 -41.38 20.48 16.90
CA LEU A 11 -41.25 19.21 16.16
C LEU A 11 -41.38 19.39 14.64
N PHE A 12 -42.22 20.34 14.19
CA PHE A 12 -42.32 20.71 12.77
C PHE A 12 -41.10 21.47 12.24
N LEU A 13 -40.40 22.23 13.09
CA LEU A 13 -39.20 22.98 12.69
C LEU A 13 -37.97 22.08 12.50
N LEU A 14 -37.88 20.96 13.21
CA LEU A 14 -36.76 20.01 13.05
C LEU A 14 -36.97 18.99 11.91
N GLY A 15 -38.21 18.65 11.56
CA GLY A 15 -38.53 17.78 10.43
C GLY A 15 -38.50 18.45 9.05
N GLY A 16 -38.67 19.78 8.99
CA GLY A 16 -38.76 20.54 7.74
C GLY A 16 -37.43 20.79 7.02
N ALA A 17 -36.31 20.81 7.76
CA ALA A 17 -35.00 21.10 7.19
C ALA A 17 -34.44 19.97 6.30
N GLY A 18 -34.73 18.71 6.63
CA GLY A 18 -34.25 17.55 5.86
C GLY A 18 -35.02 17.34 4.54
N ALA A 19 -36.34 17.55 4.54
CA ALA A 19 -37.16 17.37 3.36
C ALA A 19 -36.99 18.50 2.33
N GLY A 20 -36.75 19.74 2.78
CA GLY A 20 -36.51 20.88 1.88
C GLY A 20 -35.19 20.79 1.11
N TYR A 21 -34.12 20.26 1.74
CA TYR A 21 -32.83 20.09 1.09
C TYR A 21 -32.87 19.04 -0.03
N TYR A 22 -33.61 17.95 0.19
CA TYR A 22 -33.78 16.89 -0.81
C TYR A 22 -34.62 17.34 -2.02
N PHE A 23 -35.64 18.19 -1.78
CA PHE A 23 -36.46 18.73 -2.87
C PHE A 23 -35.74 19.82 -3.70
N PHE A 24 -34.86 20.61 -3.07
CA PHE A 24 -34.11 21.67 -3.76
C PHE A 24 -32.99 21.13 -4.67
N PHE A 25 -32.45 19.93 -4.37
CA PHE A 25 -31.41 19.29 -5.20
C PHE A 25 -31.96 18.46 -6.37
N MET A 26 -33.23 18.02 -6.32
CA MET A 26 -33.86 17.25 -7.41
C MET A 26 -34.62 18.10 -8.44
N GLN A 27 -34.70 19.43 -8.26
CA GLN A 27 -35.47 20.33 -9.12
C GLN A 27 -34.62 21.26 -9.98
N LYS A 28 -33.36 20.89 -10.27
CA LYS A 28 -32.54 21.54 -11.30
C LYS A 28 -32.65 20.81 -12.64
N ASP A 29 -33.88 20.70 -13.13
CA ASP A 29 -34.14 20.64 -14.57
C ASP A 29 -34.84 21.95 -14.92
N GLU A 30 -34.04 22.99 -15.19
CA GLU A 30 -34.59 24.22 -15.77
C GLU A 30 -34.93 23.97 -17.24
N PRO A 31 -36.11 24.41 -17.71
CA PRO A 31 -36.50 24.30 -19.11
C PRO A 31 -35.65 25.26 -19.94
N VAL A 32 -34.90 24.73 -20.91
CA VAL A 32 -34.17 25.53 -21.90
C VAL A 32 -35.18 26.38 -22.66
N ALA A 33 -35.13 27.69 -22.45
CA ALA A 33 -35.90 28.67 -23.19
C ALA A 33 -35.49 28.67 -24.67
N GLU A 34 -36.47 28.59 -25.56
CA GLU A 34 -36.31 28.67 -27.01
C GLU A 34 -35.69 30.01 -27.43
N ALA A 35 -34.51 29.97 -28.05
CA ALA A 35 -33.94 31.11 -28.77
C ALA A 35 -34.52 31.17 -30.21
N PRO A 36 -34.78 32.36 -30.78
CA PRO A 36 -35.46 32.50 -32.06
C PRO A 36 -34.58 32.05 -33.24
N LEU A 37 -35.22 31.28 -34.13
CA LEU A 37 -34.69 30.82 -35.42
C LEU A 37 -34.14 31.98 -36.28
N LYS A 38 -32.90 31.81 -36.76
CA LYS A 38 -32.37 32.47 -37.97
C LYS A 38 -31.78 31.42 -38.91
N PRO A 39 -31.87 31.64 -40.23
CA PRO A 39 -32.23 30.59 -41.18
C PRO A 39 -31.08 29.64 -41.54
N GLU A 40 -31.53 28.40 -41.74
CA GLU A 40 -30.90 27.25 -42.37
C GLU A 40 -29.97 27.64 -43.53
N LYS A 41 -28.70 27.23 -43.41
CA LYS A 41 -27.78 27.13 -44.55
C LYS A 41 -27.64 25.66 -44.90
N GLU A 42 -27.79 25.43 -46.21
CA GLU A 42 -28.00 24.16 -46.87
C GLU A 42 -26.93 23.08 -46.59
N VAL A 43 -27.44 21.86 -46.62
CA VAL A 43 -26.81 20.56 -46.44
C VAL A 43 -25.69 20.32 -47.45
N GLY A 44 -24.46 20.12 -46.96
CA GLY A 44 -23.42 19.34 -47.64
C GLY A 44 -23.54 17.85 -47.29
N PRO A 45 -23.06 16.92 -48.13
CA PRO A 45 -23.31 15.48 -47.97
C PRO A 45 -22.82 14.95 -46.62
N LYS A 46 -23.72 14.26 -45.94
CA LYS A 46 -23.50 13.51 -44.70
C LYS A 46 -22.53 12.36 -44.99
N GLU A 47 -21.24 12.52 -44.67
CA GLU A 47 -20.35 11.38 -44.52
C GLU A 47 -20.79 10.59 -43.28
N GLU A 48 -21.17 9.34 -43.50
CA GLU A 48 -21.42 8.39 -42.42
C GLU A 48 -20.14 8.23 -41.60
N PRO A 49 -20.20 8.35 -40.26
CA PRO A 49 -19.05 8.06 -39.43
C PRO A 49 -18.75 6.56 -39.57
N LYS A 50 -17.62 6.23 -40.21
CA LYS A 50 -17.08 4.88 -40.13
C LYS A 50 -16.80 4.57 -38.65
N PRO A 51 -17.12 3.35 -38.17
CA PRO A 51 -16.77 2.96 -36.81
C PRO A 51 -15.27 3.16 -36.63
N ILE A 52 -14.87 3.97 -35.64
CA ILE A 52 -13.50 3.98 -35.17
C ILE A 52 -13.30 2.59 -34.60
N MET A 53 -12.60 1.74 -35.35
CA MET A 53 -12.21 0.40 -34.96
C MET A 53 -11.63 0.44 -33.54
N ASP A 54 -12.05 -0.53 -32.74
CA ASP A 54 -11.58 -0.82 -31.40
C ASP A 54 -10.07 -0.58 -31.27
N LEU A 55 -9.69 0.48 -30.54
CA LEU A 55 -8.40 0.55 -29.89
C LEU A 55 -8.47 -0.40 -28.70
N GLU A 56 -8.41 -1.69 -28.99
CA GLU A 56 -8.06 -2.69 -27.99
C GLU A 56 -6.58 -2.44 -27.68
N VAL A 57 -6.32 -1.53 -26.74
CA VAL A 57 -4.99 -1.36 -26.16
C VAL A 57 -4.62 -2.75 -25.62
N PRO A 58 -3.56 -3.41 -26.13
CA PRO A 58 -3.19 -4.72 -25.63
C PRO A 58 -2.97 -4.58 -24.13
N ALA A 59 -3.68 -5.40 -23.35
CA ALA A 59 -3.49 -5.45 -21.92
C ALA A 59 -1.99 -5.63 -21.63
N PRO A 60 -1.40 -4.86 -20.70
CA PRO A 60 0.02 -4.96 -20.41
C PRO A 60 0.38 -6.42 -20.12
N GLU A 61 1.43 -6.92 -20.77
CA GLU A 61 1.94 -8.26 -20.50
C GLU A 61 2.51 -8.30 -19.08
N VAL A 62 1.67 -8.66 -18.11
CA VAL A 62 2.09 -8.83 -16.72
C VAL A 62 3.10 -9.96 -16.67
N THR A 63 4.33 -9.62 -16.28
CA THR A 63 5.45 -10.57 -16.19
C THR A 63 5.95 -10.64 -14.76
N GLU A 64 6.17 -11.84 -14.27
CA GLU A 64 6.67 -12.07 -12.90
C GLU A 64 8.20 -11.97 -12.88
N TYR A 65 8.72 -11.26 -11.88
CA TYR A 65 10.14 -11.10 -11.61
C TYR A 65 10.45 -11.35 -10.14
N TYR A 66 11.72 -11.58 -9.83
CA TYR A 66 12.21 -11.80 -8.49
C TYR A 66 13.29 -10.80 -8.14
N VAL A 67 13.29 -10.32 -6.90
CA VAL A 67 14.30 -9.42 -6.37
C VAL A 67 15.61 -10.18 -6.14
N THR A 68 16.70 -9.68 -6.71
CA THR A 68 18.01 -10.34 -6.69
C THR A 68 18.97 -9.76 -5.65
N GLU A 69 18.80 -8.50 -5.29
CA GLU A 69 19.60 -7.84 -4.24
C GLU A 69 18.95 -7.99 -2.87
N ARG A 70 19.72 -7.77 -1.79
CA ARG A 70 19.24 -7.89 -0.40
C ARG A 70 17.99 -7.05 -0.14
N ARG A 71 18.02 -5.79 -0.61
CA ARG A 71 16.96 -4.79 -0.46
C ARG A 71 17.09 -3.80 -1.61
N ILE A 72 15.99 -3.55 -2.31
CA ILE A 72 15.90 -2.50 -3.33
C ILE A 72 14.79 -1.53 -2.95
N ASN A 73 14.96 -0.27 -3.34
CA ASN A 73 13.94 0.76 -3.11
C ASN A 73 12.90 0.73 -4.21
N VAL A 74 11.66 1.01 -3.85
CA VAL A 74 10.55 1.30 -4.76
C VAL A 74 10.30 2.79 -4.72
N TYR A 75 10.23 3.38 -5.90
CA TYR A 75 10.17 4.81 -6.14
C TYR A 75 8.80 5.19 -6.68
N ASN A 76 8.31 6.39 -6.37
CA ASN A 76 7.03 6.87 -6.93
C ASN A 76 7.12 7.31 -8.40
N LYS A 77 8.33 7.34 -8.97
CA LYS A 77 8.65 7.71 -10.36
C LYS A 77 9.88 6.91 -10.82
N PRO A 78 10.11 6.73 -12.13
CA PRO A 78 11.29 6.05 -12.66
C PRO A 78 12.55 6.94 -12.60
N ASP A 79 12.89 7.40 -11.39
CA ASP A 79 14.03 8.27 -11.10
C ASP A 79 14.61 7.93 -9.73
N ASN A 80 15.93 7.75 -9.64
CA ASN A 80 16.62 7.39 -8.41
C ASN A 80 16.68 8.54 -7.38
N GLN A 81 16.34 9.77 -7.79
CA GLN A 81 16.18 10.92 -6.90
C GLN A 81 14.73 11.14 -6.47
N SER A 82 13.79 10.30 -6.93
CA SER A 82 12.38 10.42 -6.56
C SER A 82 12.10 9.91 -5.15
N LEU A 83 10.87 10.11 -4.68
CA LEU A 83 10.44 9.64 -3.36
C LEU A 83 10.43 8.11 -3.32
N ILE A 84 11.12 7.56 -2.34
CA ILE A 84 11.03 6.14 -1.98
C ILE A 84 9.69 5.93 -1.26
N VAL A 85 8.84 5.10 -1.82
CA VAL A 85 7.50 4.77 -1.29
C VAL A 85 7.43 3.41 -0.63
N ASP A 86 8.32 2.50 -1.03
CA ASP A 86 8.39 1.16 -0.46
C ASP A 86 9.79 0.56 -0.62
N ALA A 87 9.99 -0.66 -0.14
CA ALA A 87 11.20 -1.45 -0.35
C ALA A 87 10.87 -2.93 -0.54
N LEU A 88 11.61 -3.58 -1.44
CA LEU A 88 11.47 -5.01 -1.71
C LEU A 88 12.75 -5.74 -1.28
N TYR A 89 12.61 -6.97 -0.83
CA TYR A 89 13.68 -7.78 -0.29
C TYR A 89 13.99 -9.01 -1.16
N LYS A 90 15.21 -9.53 -1.03
CA LYS A 90 15.71 -10.62 -1.88
C LYS A 90 14.77 -11.82 -1.90
N GLY A 91 14.48 -12.31 -3.11
CA GLY A 91 13.63 -13.47 -3.34
C GLY A 91 12.13 -13.14 -3.41
N GLU A 92 11.71 -11.93 -3.04
CA GLU A 92 10.34 -11.48 -3.26
C GLU A 92 10.01 -11.52 -4.75
N LYS A 93 8.76 -11.94 -5.02
CA LYS A 93 8.21 -12.02 -6.37
C LYS A 93 7.33 -10.79 -6.61
N VAL A 94 7.56 -10.11 -7.73
CA VAL A 94 6.81 -8.92 -8.13
C VAL A 94 6.23 -9.08 -9.52
N SER A 95 5.04 -8.51 -9.72
CA SER A 95 4.38 -8.47 -11.01
C SER A 95 4.67 -7.14 -11.71
N VAL A 96 5.31 -7.21 -12.88
CA VAL A 96 5.70 -6.04 -13.66
C VAL A 96 4.62 -5.72 -14.69
N LEU A 97 4.09 -4.50 -14.63
CA LEU A 97 3.04 -3.99 -15.51
C LEU A 97 3.61 -3.24 -16.72
N GLU A 98 4.80 -2.67 -16.59
CA GLU A 98 5.43 -1.88 -17.66
C GLU A 98 6.96 -1.92 -17.54
N LYS A 99 7.64 -1.85 -18.68
CA LYS A 99 9.09 -1.78 -18.78
C LYS A 99 9.46 -0.56 -19.63
N ALA A 100 10.12 0.43 -19.04
CA ALA A 100 10.51 1.66 -19.72
C ALA A 100 11.89 2.14 -19.23
N ASP A 101 12.82 2.39 -20.14
CA ASP A 101 14.10 3.04 -19.86
C ASP A 101 14.90 2.49 -18.67
N GLY A 102 14.89 1.17 -18.48
CA GLY A 102 15.59 0.50 -17.37
C GLY A 102 14.84 0.50 -16.03
N TRP A 103 13.57 0.93 -16.03
CA TRP A 103 12.67 0.92 -14.90
C TRP A 103 11.47 0.03 -15.16
N PHE A 104 11.06 -0.71 -14.15
CA PHE A 104 9.87 -1.56 -14.19
C PHE A 104 8.80 -0.98 -13.26
N ARG A 105 7.58 -0.83 -13.78
CA ARG A 105 6.42 -0.37 -13.01
C ARG A 105 5.69 -1.55 -12.39
N LEU A 106 5.33 -1.45 -11.11
CA LEU A 106 4.74 -2.51 -10.30
C LEU A 106 3.26 -2.28 -10.00
N SER A 107 2.80 -1.02 -10.01
CA SER A 107 1.41 -0.67 -9.70
C SER A 107 0.79 0.22 -10.78
N ASP A 108 -0.54 0.31 -10.79
CA ASP A 108 -1.26 1.25 -11.64
C ASP A 108 -0.92 2.71 -11.31
N TYR A 109 -1.14 3.60 -12.27
CA TYR A 109 -0.98 5.02 -12.02
C TYR A 109 -2.08 5.53 -11.06
N ILE A 110 -1.66 6.29 -10.06
CA ILE A 110 -2.51 6.95 -9.08
C ILE A 110 -2.21 8.45 -9.03
N VAL A 111 -3.23 9.24 -8.68
CA VAL A 111 -3.13 10.68 -8.46
C VAL A 111 -3.53 10.97 -7.02
N TYR A 112 -2.66 11.58 -6.23
CA TYR A 112 -2.91 11.82 -4.80
C TYR A 112 -3.89 12.97 -4.53
N GLU A 113 -3.91 13.99 -5.40
CA GLU A 113 -4.72 15.20 -5.24
C GLU A 113 -5.35 15.60 -6.57
N GLU A 114 -6.52 16.23 -6.55
CA GLU A 114 -7.19 16.68 -7.79
C GLU A 114 -6.29 17.62 -8.60
N GLY A 115 -5.98 17.25 -9.85
CA GLY A 115 -5.05 17.98 -10.71
C GLY A 115 -3.57 17.75 -10.41
N GLY A 116 -3.25 16.83 -9.50
CA GLY A 116 -1.89 16.38 -9.22
C GLY A 116 -1.29 15.53 -10.34
N GLU A 117 0.01 15.25 -10.24
CA GLU A 117 0.71 14.39 -11.19
C GLU A 117 0.37 12.91 -10.96
N GLU A 118 0.28 12.15 -12.04
CA GLU A 118 0.22 10.69 -11.99
C GLU A 118 1.54 10.11 -11.48
N THR A 119 1.44 9.16 -10.56
CA THR A 119 2.58 8.45 -9.96
C THR A 119 2.26 6.96 -9.90
N ALA A 120 3.29 6.13 -9.82
CA ALA A 120 3.15 4.69 -9.66
C ALA A 120 4.37 4.15 -8.91
N GLU A 121 4.37 2.87 -8.58
CA GLU A 121 5.53 2.20 -7.98
C GLU A 121 6.50 1.73 -9.06
N TRP A 122 7.74 2.18 -8.98
CA TRP A 122 8.79 1.92 -9.94
C TRP A 122 10.04 1.35 -9.26
N VAL A 123 10.73 0.47 -9.96
CA VAL A 123 11.96 -0.15 -9.47
C VAL A 123 13.01 -0.23 -10.57
N ASP A 124 14.29 -0.08 -10.21
CA ASP A 124 15.41 -0.24 -11.16
C ASP A 124 15.46 -1.71 -11.62
N ALA A 125 15.36 -1.93 -12.92
CA ALA A 125 15.29 -3.26 -13.52
C ALA A 125 16.53 -4.13 -13.20
N LYS A 126 17.68 -3.52 -12.88
CA LYS A 126 18.91 -4.25 -12.50
C LYS A 126 18.74 -5.06 -11.22
N GLY A 127 17.82 -4.65 -10.34
CA GLY A 127 17.52 -5.35 -9.10
C GLY A 127 16.69 -6.62 -9.30
N LEU A 128 16.19 -6.87 -10.51
CA LEU A 128 15.21 -7.92 -10.80
C LEU A 128 15.75 -9.00 -11.76
N SER A 129 15.23 -10.23 -11.61
CA SER A 129 15.46 -11.34 -12.53
C SER A 129 14.16 -12.07 -12.83
N ASP A 130 14.01 -12.54 -14.06
CA ASP A 130 12.94 -13.45 -14.50
C ASP A 130 13.11 -14.89 -13.99
N SER A 131 14.20 -15.16 -13.27
CA SER A 131 14.50 -16.43 -12.63
C SER A 131 14.59 -16.26 -11.12
N GLN A 132 14.00 -17.20 -10.36
CA GLN A 132 14.08 -17.14 -8.91
C GLN A 132 15.53 -17.30 -8.44
N PRO A 133 16.07 -16.37 -7.62
CA PRO A 133 17.44 -16.44 -7.17
C PRO A 133 17.63 -17.60 -6.18
N VAL A 134 18.75 -18.32 -6.31
CA VAL A 134 19.17 -19.33 -5.34
C VAL A 134 19.90 -18.64 -4.19
N ILE A 135 19.27 -18.57 -3.02
CA ILE A 135 19.87 -18.02 -1.80
C ILE A 135 20.68 -19.13 -1.12
N LYS A 136 22.00 -18.96 -1.05
CA LYS A 136 22.88 -19.92 -0.36
C LYS A 136 22.74 -19.76 1.15
N GLU A 137 23.00 -20.83 1.90
CA GLU A 137 22.91 -20.81 3.37
C GLU A 137 23.74 -19.70 4.01
N GLN A 138 24.98 -19.50 3.55
CA GLN A 138 25.85 -18.43 4.07
C GLN A 138 25.25 -17.03 3.82
N GLU A 139 24.70 -16.81 2.64
CA GLU A 139 24.05 -15.54 2.28
C GLU A 139 22.77 -15.32 3.11
N ARG A 140 21.96 -16.37 3.30
CA ARG A 140 20.79 -16.34 4.17
C ARG A 140 21.15 -15.89 5.59
N LEU A 141 22.23 -16.45 6.15
CA LEU A 141 22.71 -16.06 7.48
C LEU A 141 23.19 -14.60 7.54
N GLU A 142 23.89 -14.12 6.50
CA GLU A 142 24.31 -12.72 6.41
C GLU A 142 23.13 -11.75 6.31
N ILE A 143 22.07 -12.13 5.58
CA ILE A 143 20.82 -11.37 5.51
C ILE A 143 20.17 -11.30 6.88
N LEU A 144 19.99 -12.42 7.57
CA LEU A 144 19.43 -12.45 8.92
C LEU A 144 20.26 -11.62 9.91
N ASP A 145 21.58 -11.72 9.85
CA ASP A 145 22.47 -10.92 10.70
C ASP A 145 22.28 -9.43 10.49
N SER A 146 22.02 -9.00 9.26
CA SER A 146 21.77 -7.60 8.93
C SER A 146 20.54 -7.04 9.65
N TYR A 147 19.52 -7.87 9.88
CA TYR A 147 18.30 -7.50 10.61
C TYR A 147 18.49 -7.48 12.13
N LEU A 148 19.51 -8.17 12.64
CA LEU A 148 19.67 -8.42 14.07
C LEU A 148 20.73 -7.55 14.73
N GLN A 149 21.48 -6.73 13.98
CA GLN A 149 22.69 -6.07 14.45
C GLN A 149 22.53 -5.21 15.71
N LYS A 150 21.33 -4.65 15.94
CA LYS A 150 21.04 -3.81 17.11
C LYS A 150 20.21 -4.53 18.18
N SER A 151 20.04 -5.85 18.08
CA SER A 151 19.34 -6.63 19.10
C SER A 151 20.05 -6.52 20.43
N ASP A 152 19.27 -6.41 21.50
CA ASP A 152 19.78 -6.48 22.86
C ASP A 152 20.36 -7.88 23.12
N ASP A 153 21.52 -7.93 23.79
CA ASP A 153 22.19 -9.19 24.16
C ASP A 153 22.50 -10.13 22.98
N LEU A 154 22.63 -9.57 21.76
CA LEU A 154 22.84 -10.31 20.50
C LEU A 154 23.93 -11.38 20.58
N LYS A 155 25.08 -11.06 21.18
CA LYS A 155 26.22 -12.01 21.26
C LYS A 155 25.87 -13.29 22.02
N VAL A 156 24.96 -13.20 22.98
CA VAL A 156 24.53 -14.33 23.82
C VAL A 156 23.42 -15.12 23.14
N HIS A 157 22.57 -14.44 22.37
CA HIS A 157 21.32 -15.00 21.85
C HIS A 157 21.26 -15.05 20.31
N LEU A 158 22.39 -14.93 19.62
CA LEU A 158 22.45 -14.85 18.15
C LEU A 158 21.71 -16.01 17.45
N ASP A 159 21.97 -17.25 17.86
CA ASP A 159 21.42 -18.42 17.18
C ASP A 159 19.89 -18.52 17.34
N ILE A 160 19.37 -18.22 18.53
CA ILE A 160 17.93 -18.22 18.77
C ILE A 160 17.25 -17.04 18.07
N PHE A 161 17.87 -15.86 18.03
CA PHE A 161 17.36 -14.72 17.28
C PHE A 161 17.31 -15.00 15.79
N ARG A 162 18.38 -15.57 15.20
CA ARG A 162 18.37 -16.00 13.79
C ARG A 162 17.26 -17.00 13.51
N ASN A 163 17.15 -18.04 14.34
CA ASN A 163 16.14 -19.07 14.18
C ASN A 163 14.72 -18.49 14.23
N LYS A 164 14.44 -17.64 15.22
CA LYS A 164 13.10 -17.06 15.41
C LYS A 164 12.77 -15.96 14.41
N THR A 165 13.75 -15.16 14.00
CA THR A 165 13.57 -14.22 12.90
C THR A 165 13.29 -14.97 11.60
N GLN A 166 14.05 -16.01 11.25
CA GLN A 166 13.75 -16.83 10.07
C GLN A 166 12.36 -17.43 10.14
N GLN A 167 11.99 -18.02 11.29
CA GLN A 167 10.66 -18.60 11.49
C GLN A 167 9.57 -17.55 11.23
N LEU A 168 9.69 -16.34 11.79
CA LEU A 168 8.69 -15.28 11.64
C LEU A 168 8.58 -14.74 10.21
N LEU A 169 9.69 -14.73 9.46
CA LEU A 169 9.71 -14.36 8.04
C LEU A 169 9.10 -15.45 7.17
N ASP A 170 9.43 -16.72 7.42
CA ASP A 170 8.90 -17.88 6.68
C ASP A 170 7.39 -18.05 6.88
N ASP A 171 6.91 -17.79 8.10
CA ASP A 171 5.49 -17.85 8.47
C ASP A 171 4.71 -16.59 8.05
N GLU A 172 5.35 -15.63 7.35
CA GLU A 172 4.79 -14.32 6.94
C GLU A 172 4.18 -13.51 8.10
N THR A 173 4.60 -13.81 9.33
CA THR A 173 4.12 -13.11 10.54
C THR A 173 4.80 -11.76 10.70
N CYS A 174 6.05 -11.65 10.22
CA CYS A 174 6.80 -10.42 10.16
C CYS A 174 7.37 -10.24 8.75
N ALA A 175 7.57 -8.99 8.35
CA ALA A 175 8.34 -8.61 7.18
C ALA A 175 9.78 -8.26 7.57
N PRO A 176 10.74 -8.29 6.62
CA PRO A 176 12.10 -7.82 6.89
C PRO A 176 12.17 -6.38 7.43
N SER A 177 11.26 -5.50 6.98
CA SER A 177 11.15 -4.11 7.43
C SER A 177 10.89 -3.98 8.93
N ASP A 178 10.08 -4.88 9.51
CA ASP A 178 9.77 -4.90 10.96
C ASP A 178 11.05 -5.03 11.81
N PHE A 179 12.03 -5.79 11.32
CA PHE A 179 13.31 -5.94 11.99
C PHE A 179 14.26 -4.77 11.71
N GLU A 180 14.16 -4.11 10.55
CA GLU A 180 14.98 -2.93 10.22
C GLU A 180 14.63 -1.72 11.11
N GLU A 181 13.35 -1.55 11.48
CA GLU A 181 12.88 -0.44 12.31
C GLU A 181 13.52 -0.43 13.71
N LEU A 182 13.52 -1.58 14.38
CA LEU A 182 14.10 -1.72 15.73
C LEU A 182 15.56 -2.16 15.68
N GLY A 183 16.02 -2.67 14.54
CA GLY A 183 17.32 -3.32 14.36
C GLY A 183 17.43 -4.66 15.09
N GLY A 184 16.30 -5.34 15.28
CA GLY A 184 16.21 -6.69 15.86
C GLY A 184 15.46 -6.75 17.20
N TRP A 185 15.81 -7.74 18.02
CA TRP A 185 15.08 -8.09 19.24
C TRP A 185 15.41 -7.16 20.41
N VAL A 186 14.38 -6.59 21.05
CA VAL A 186 14.52 -5.63 22.16
C VAL A 186 14.20 -6.28 23.49
N ARG A 187 15.03 -6.08 24.52
CA ARG A 187 14.84 -6.67 25.85
C ARG A 187 13.60 -6.11 26.53
N SER A 188 12.71 -7.01 26.97
CA SER A 188 11.50 -6.62 27.69
C SER A 188 11.78 -6.20 29.13
N VAL A 189 11.43 -4.95 29.47
CA VAL A 189 11.48 -4.46 30.86
C VAL A 189 10.34 -4.98 31.75
N THR A 190 9.30 -5.57 31.15
CA THR A 190 8.14 -6.13 31.87
C THR A 190 8.51 -7.44 32.58
N TYR A 191 9.28 -8.30 31.91
CA TYR A 191 9.68 -9.61 32.42
C TYR A 191 11.08 -9.55 33.05
N LYS A 192 11.15 -9.04 34.28
CA LYS A 192 12.44 -8.81 34.98
C LYS A 192 13.19 -10.08 35.40
N LYS A 193 12.48 -11.21 35.54
CA LYS A 193 13.04 -12.49 36.02
C LYS A 193 13.26 -13.54 34.93
N ARG A 194 12.89 -13.23 33.69
CA ARG A 194 13.00 -14.12 32.51
C ARG A 194 13.75 -13.37 31.42
N ASN A 195 14.49 -14.08 30.58
CA ASN A 195 15.11 -13.48 29.39
C ASN A 195 14.06 -13.39 28.29
N VAL A 196 13.27 -12.32 28.33
CA VAL A 196 12.23 -12.07 27.33
C VAL A 196 12.61 -10.86 26.50
N TYR A 197 12.50 -11.03 25.19
CA TYR A 197 12.69 -10.00 24.19
C TYR A 197 11.40 -9.81 23.40
N PHE A 198 11.31 -8.73 22.62
CA PHE A 198 10.17 -8.48 21.77
C PHE A 198 10.58 -7.80 20.47
N ILE A 199 9.69 -7.92 19.49
CA ILE A 199 9.69 -7.18 18.23
C ILE A 199 8.26 -6.68 18.00
N TYR A 200 8.08 -5.69 17.13
CA TYR A 200 6.78 -5.29 16.61
C TYR A 200 6.72 -5.71 15.14
N CYS A 201 5.65 -6.39 14.73
CA CYS A 201 5.46 -6.79 13.34
C CYS A 201 4.10 -6.31 12.83
N GLY A 202 4.09 -5.52 11.75
CA GLY A 202 2.87 -4.90 11.22
C GLY A 202 2.46 -3.60 11.92
N GLY A 203 3.40 -2.92 12.59
CA GLY A 203 3.20 -1.61 13.24
C GLY A 203 3.41 -1.64 14.77
N LEU A 204 3.33 -0.48 15.43
CA LEU A 204 3.76 -0.31 16.82
C LEU A 204 2.69 -0.57 17.90
N GLU A 205 1.52 -1.06 17.51
CA GLU A 205 0.43 -1.36 18.43
C GLU A 205 0.71 -2.61 19.28
N GLN A 206 0.00 -2.77 20.41
CA GLN A 206 0.28 -3.83 21.38
C GLN A 206 0.01 -5.24 20.82
N GLU A 207 -0.98 -5.36 19.95
CA GLU A 207 -1.39 -6.55 19.20
C GLU A 207 -0.32 -7.02 18.21
N ASN A 208 0.50 -6.11 17.71
CA ASN A 208 1.62 -6.38 16.81
C ASN A 208 2.89 -6.77 17.56
N LYS A 209 2.84 -6.74 18.90
CA LYS A 209 4.00 -7.01 19.75
C LYS A 209 4.16 -8.51 19.99
N ILE A 210 5.24 -9.05 19.46
CA ILE A 210 5.60 -10.46 19.59
C ILE A 210 6.69 -10.60 20.64
N TYR A 211 6.51 -11.49 21.61
CA TYR A 211 7.50 -11.76 22.64
C TYR A 211 8.22 -13.09 22.38
N LEU A 212 9.50 -13.13 22.72
CA LEU A 212 10.34 -14.33 22.70
C LEU A 212 10.92 -14.56 24.08
N ASP A 213 10.63 -15.71 24.69
CA ASP A 213 11.40 -16.23 25.83
C ASP A 213 12.58 -17.05 25.29
N VAL A 214 13.79 -16.52 25.42
CA VAL A 214 14.99 -17.18 24.88
C VAL A 214 15.45 -18.38 25.71
N ASP A 215 15.05 -18.46 26.99
CA ASP A 215 15.40 -19.59 27.85
C ASP A 215 14.59 -20.83 27.47
N LYS A 216 13.35 -20.61 26.99
CA LYS A 216 12.44 -21.68 26.55
C LYS A 216 12.43 -21.90 25.04
N GLY A 217 12.84 -20.91 24.24
CA GLY A 217 12.70 -20.96 22.79
C GLY A 217 11.28 -20.72 22.29
N GLU A 218 10.43 -20.06 23.09
CA GLU A 218 9.00 -19.92 22.85
C GLU A 218 8.61 -18.50 22.48
N ILE A 219 7.87 -18.37 21.38
CA ILE A 219 7.17 -17.14 21.01
C ILE A 219 5.81 -17.10 21.71
N PHE A 220 5.41 -15.93 22.22
CA PHE A 220 4.10 -15.72 22.81
C PHE A 220 3.60 -14.29 22.59
N TYR A 221 2.29 -14.11 22.77
CA TYR A 221 1.58 -12.86 22.58
C TYR A 221 0.90 -12.44 23.88
N ARG A 222 0.43 -11.19 23.95
CA ARG A 222 -0.23 -10.64 25.13
C ARG A 222 -1.55 -9.97 24.79
#